data_AF-A0A7X6HK19-F1
#
_entry.id   AF-A0A7X6HK19-F1
#
_cell.length_a   1.000
_cell.length_b   1.000
_cell.length_c   1.000
_cell.angle_alpha   90.00
_cell.angle_beta   90.00
_cell.angle_gamma   90.00
#
_symmetry.space_group_name_H-M   'P 1'
#
loop_
_entity.id
_entity.type
_entity.pdbx_description
1 polymer ?
#
loop_
_entity_poly.entity_id
_entity_poly.type
_entity_poly.pdbx_seq_one_letter_code
_entity_poly.pdbx_strand_id
1 'polypeptide(L)' 'MTHWLTAIASLYLLGVGTETRSQDTSAVQRLRETRDCARYNLSNTNLANAYLREANLKNANLSNANLGNSEIV' A
#
# COMPACT_ATOMS: atom_id res chain seq x y z
N MET A 1 -16.94 -43.01 -13.76
CA MET A 1 -17.79 -42.31 -14.76
C MET A 1 -18.71 -41.33 -14.03
N THR A 2 -18.22 -40.13 -13.67
CA THR A 2 -19.04 -38.99 -13.17
C THR A 2 -18.25 -37.67 -13.08
N HIS A 3 -17.05 -37.55 -13.67
CA HIS A 3 -16.22 -36.33 -13.55
C HIS A 3 -16.54 -35.25 -14.60
N TRP A 4 -17.47 -35.49 -15.52
CA TRP A 4 -17.88 -34.50 -16.54
C TRP A 4 -18.89 -33.47 -16.01
N LEU A 5 -19.48 -33.70 -14.83
CA LEU A 5 -20.38 -32.74 -14.14
C LEU A 5 -19.64 -31.75 -13.25
N THR A 6 -18.41 -32.04 -12.82
CA THR A 6 -17.59 -31.10 -12.03
C THR A 6 -16.98 -29.98 -12.88
N ALA A 7 -17.00 -30.09 -14.21
CA ALA A 7 -16.52 -29.02 -15.10
C ALA A 7 -17.48 -27.82 -15.16
N ILE A 8 -18.77 -27.99 -14.82
CA ILE A 8 -19.75 -26.89 -14.75
C ILE A 8 -19.57 -26.05 -13.46
N ALA A 9 -18.77 -26.51 -12.49
CA ALA A 9 -18.27 -25.64 -11.40
C ALA A 9 -17.17 -24.65 -11.87
N SER A 10 -17.04 -24.49 -13.19
CA SER A 10 -16.75 -23.20 -13.81
C SER A 10 -17.61 -22.10 -13.19
N LEU A 11 -17.09 -20.87 -13.22
CA LEU A 11 -17.86 -19.63 -13.06
C LEU A 11 -18.19 -19.12 -11.65
N TYR A 12 -17.43 -19.50 -10.62
CA TYR A 12 -17.46 -18.80 -9.32
C TYR A 12 -16.10 -18.24 -8.87
N LEU A 13 -15.19 -17.99 -9.80
CA LEU A 13 -13.93 -17.29 -9.50
C LEU A 13 -13.66 -16.06 -10.39
N LEU A 14 -14.70 -15.45 -10.96
CA LEU A 14 -14.62 -14.05 -11.40
C LEU A 14 -14.87 -13.14 -10.20
N GLY A 15 -13.95 -13.20 -9.24
CA GLY A 15 -14.03 -12.42 -8.00
C GLY A 15 -12.67 -12.13 -7.39
N VAL A 16 -11.56 -12.46 -8.06
CA VAL A 16 -10.28 -11.86 -7.71
C VAL A 16 -10.25 -10.53 -8.42
N GLY A 17 -10.83 -9.52 -7.76
CA GLY A 17 -10.51 -8.14 -8.04
C GLY A 17 -8.99 -8.05 -8.08
N THR A 18 -8.45 -7.71 -9.24
CA THR A 18 -7.05 -7.36 -9.38
C THR A 18 -6.85 -6.03 -8.69
N GLU A 19 -6.89 -6.05 -7.36
CA GLU A 19 -6.31 -5.00 -6.56
C GLU A 19 -4.81 -5.12 -6.80
N THR A 20 -4.37 -4.32 -7.76
CA THR A 20 -2.98 -4.04 -8.08
C THR A 20 -2.23 -3.83 -6.78
N ARG A 21 -1.59 -4.89 -6.29
CA ARG A 21 -0.68 -4.86 -5.16
C ARG A 21 0.63 -4.21 -5.60
N SER A 22 0.54 -2.95 -5.99
CA SER A 22 1.61 -1.98 -5.79
C SER A 22 1.32 -1.26 -4.47
N GLN A 23 1.10 -2.03 -3.41
CA GLN A 23 1.41 -1.52 -2.09
C GLN A 23 2.93 -1.48 -2.03
N ASP A 24 3.45 -0.30 -2.33
CA ASP A 24 4.83 0.12 -2.11
C ASP A 24 5.13 0.00 -0.60
N THR A 25 5.29 -1.24 -0.13
CA THR A 25 5.62 -1.57 1.26
C THR A 25 7.02 -1.10 1.60
N SER A 26 7.83 -0.74 0.59
CA SER A 26 9.19 -0.23 0.79
C SER A 26 9.20 1.09 1.55
N ALA A 27 8.29 2.01 1.23
CA ALA A 27 8.20 3.32 1.89
C ALA A 27 7.74 3.17 3.35
N VAL A 28 6.66 2.41 3.58
CA VAL A 28 6.11 2.17 4.92
C VAL A 28 7.08 1.37 5.78
N GLN A 29 7.78 0.38 5.21
CA GLN A 29 8.75 -0.42 5.95
C GLN A 29 9.98 0.40 6.34
N ARG A 30 10.49 1.25 5.44
CA ARG A 30 11.59 2.16 5.74
C ARG A 30 11.21 3.22 6.77
N LEU A 31 9.97 3.68 6.74
CA LEU A 31 9.44 4.54 7.80
C LEU A 31 9.52 3.86 9.18
N ARG A 32 9.31 2.53 9.24
CA ARG A 32 9.44 1.75 10.48
C ARG A 32 10.88 1.48 10.88
N GLU A 33 11.78 1.29 9.92
CA GLU A 33 13.17 0.89 10.17
C GLU A 33 14.12 2.08 10.37
N THR A 34 14.07 3.09 9.49
CA THR A 34 15.02 4.22 9.50
C THR A 34 14.38 5.53 9.90
N ARG A 35 13.05 5.66 9.78
CA ARG A 35 12.33 6.95 9.94
C ARG A 35 12.93 8.06 9.07
N ASP A 36 13.68 7.71 8.02
CA ASP A 36 14.30 8.67 7.12
C ASP A 36 13.73 8.50 5.73
N CYS A 37 12.87 9.45 5.35
CA CYS A 37 12.28 9.56 4.02
C CYS A 37 12.70 10.88 3.36
N ALA A 38 13.82 11.48 3.78
CA ALA A 38 14.27 12.73 3.20
C ALA A 38 14.54 12.56 1.70
N ARG A 39 14.09 13.53 0.91
CA ARG A 39 14.24 13.58 -0.56
C ARG A 39 13.51 12.45 -1.32
N TYR A 40 12.74 11.60 -0.66
CA TYR A 40 11.99 10.54 -1.33
C TYR A 40 10.74 11.06 -2.02
N ASN A 41 10.41 10.46 -3.16
CA ASN A 41 9.12 10.67 -3.79
C ASN A 41 8.08 9.73 -3.17
N LEU A 42 7.25 10.28 -2.28
CA LEU A 42 6.11 9.65 -1.64
C LEU A 42 4.79 10.12 -2.30
N SER A 43 4.85 10.66 -3.51
CA SER A 43 3.66 11.15 -4.20
C SER A 43 2.66 10.02 -4.43
N ASN A 44 1.37 10.30 -4.28
CA ASN A 44 0.28 9.32 -4.40
C ASN A 44 0.39 8.12 -3.44
N THR A 45 1.23 8.20 -2.40
CA THR A 45 1.39 7.11 -1.43
C THR A 45 0.30 7.19 -0.37
N ASN A 46 -0.26 6.03 0.00
CA ASN A 46 -1.16 5.95 1.14
C ASN A 46 -0.37 5.81 2.44
N LEU A 47 -0.27 6.91 3.17
CA LEU A 47 0.36 7.03 4.49
C LEU A 47 -0.69 7.18 5.60
N ALA A 48 -1.95 6.82 5.33
CA ALA A 48 -3.01 6.93 6.32
C ALA A 48 -2.72 6.06 7.54
N ASN A 49 -2.93 6.61 8.74
CA ASN A 49 -2.59 5.98 10.03
C ASN A 49 -1.09 5.65 10.21
N ALA A 50 -0.19 6.21 9.38
CA ALA A 50 1.25 6.03 9.56
C ALA A 50 1.76 6.82 10.77
N TYR A 51 2.65 6.20 11.55
CA TYR A 51 3.40 6.87 12.61
C TYR A 51 4.60 7.62 12.00
N LEU A 52 4.35 8.86 11.58
CA LEU A 52 5.36 9.76 11.02
C LEU A 52 6.10 10.58 12.09
N ARG A 53 5.84 10.29 13.38
CA ARG A 53 6.19 11.13 14.53
C ARG A 53 7.66 11.53 14.72
N GLU A 54 8.65 10.99 14.06
CA GLU A 54 10.03 11.55 14.10
C GLU A 54 10.65 11.30 12.73
N ALA A 55 9.78 11.20 11.71
CA ALA A 55 10.19 10.86 10.38
C ALA A 55 10.86 12.08 9.75
N ASN A 56 12.09 11.92 9.29
CA ASN A 56 12.75 12.92 8.49
C ASN A 56 12.09 12.94 7.10
N LEU A 57 11.16 13.85 6.90
CA LEU A 57 10.49 14.08 5.62
C LEU A 57 11.12 15.25 4.83
N LYS A 58 12.33 15.68 5.19
CA LYS A 58 12.98 16.86 4.60
C LYS A 58 13.13 16.68 3.08
N ASN A 59 12.55 17.60 2.31
CA ASN A 59 12.50 17.56 0.85
C ASN A 59 11.77 16.34 0.25
N ALA A 60 10.97 15.60 1.02
CA ALA A 60 10.15 14.52 0.48
C ALA A 60 9.01 15.10 -0.38
N ASN A 61 8.71 14.45 -1.52
CA ASN A 61 7.55 14.82 -2.33
C ASN A 61 6.32 14.04 -1.82
N LEU A 62 5.38 14.73 -1.21
CA LEU A 62 4.13 14.16 -0.68
C LEU A 62 2.90 14.53 -1.54
N SER A 63 3.11 14.94 -2.79
CA SER A 63 2.02 15.36 -3.68
C SER A 63 0.98 14.23 -3.83
N ASN A 64 -0.29 14.51 -3.55
CA ASN A 64 -1.39 13.53 -3.54
C ASN A 64 -1.22 12.37 -2.55
N ALA A 65 -0.30 12.45 -1.57
CA ALA A 65 -0.20 11.42 -0.54
C ALA A 65 -1.43 11.47 0.38
N ASN A 66 -1.97 10.31 0.74
CA ASN A 66 -3.04 10.21 1.72
C ASN A 66 -2.44 10.18 3.13
N LEU A 67 -2.63 11.25 3.90
CA LEU A 67 -2.12 11.41 5.26
C LEU A 67 -3.22 11.29 6.33
N GLY A 68 -4.40 10.77 5.99
CA GLY A 68 -5.54 10.68 6.92
C GLY A 68 -5.18 9.92 8.20
N ASN A 69 -5.40 10.53 9.37
CA ASN A 69 -5.03 9.98 10.68
C ASN A 69 -3.54 9.66 10.88
N SER A 70 -2.64 10.15 10.02
CA SER A 70 -1.20 10.02 10.28
C SER A 70 -0.81 10.85 11.50
N GLU A 71 0.04 10.29 12.36
CA GLU A 71 0.56 11.01 13.53
C GLU A 71 1.85 11.75 13.14
N ILE A 72 1.72 13.06 12.88
CA ILE A 72 2.81 14.01 12.63
C ILE A 72 2.80 14.99 13.81
N VAL A 73 3.93 15.15 14.51
CA VAL A 73 4.15 16.16 15.56
C VAL A 73 4.95 17.33 14.99
#